data_AF-A0A5J4Q2H2-F1
#
_entry.id   AF-A0A5J4Q2H2-F1
#
_cell.length_a   1.000
_cell.length_b   1.000
_cell.length_c   1.000
_cell.angle_alpha   90.00
_cell.angle_beta   90.00
_cell.angle_gamma   90.00
#
_symmetry.space_group_name_H-M   'P 1'
#
loop_
_entity.id
_entity.type
_entity.pdbx_description
1 polymer ?
#
loop_
_entity_poly.entity_id
_entity_poly.type
_entity_poly.pdbx_seq_one_letter_code
_entity_poly.pdbx_strand_id
1 'polypeptide(L)' 'MNCPKCTCAKSVKSGIIKGTQRYKSKECGCNYTVEL' A
#
# COMPACT_ATOMS: atom_id res chain seq x y z
N MET A 1 4.33 7.13 2.43
CA MET A 1 3.81 6.36 1.29
C MET A 1 2.29 6.45 1.26
N ASN A 2 1.79 7.41 0.49
CA ASN A 2 0.36 7.62 0.36
C ASN A 2 -0.22 6.59 -0.59
N CYS A 3 -1.41 6.10 -0.30
CA CYS A 3 -2.11 5.21 -1.23
C CYS A 3 -2.43 5.99 -2.52
N PRO A 4 -2.11 5.46 -3.71
CA PRO A 4 -2.31 6.16 -4.98
C PRO A 4 -3.79 6.43 -5.32
N LYS A 5 -4.72 5.74 -4.64
CA LYS A 5 -6.17 5.91 -4.85
C LYS A 5 -6.79 7.02 -3.99
N CYS A 6 -6.51 7.00 -2.68
CA CYS A 6 -7.12 7.94 -1.71
C CYS A 6 -6.16 9.07 -1.28
N THR A 7 -4.87 9.00 -1.66
CA THR A 7 -3.76 9.83 -1.13
C THR A 7 -3.53 9.72 0.38
N CYS A 8 -4.24 8.82 1.05
CA CYS A 8 -4.20 8.66 2.49
C CYS A 8 -2.93 7.94 2.96
N ALA A 9 -2.34 8.42 4.06
CA ALA A 9 -1.09 7.91 4.61
C ALA A 9 -1.26 6.63 5.45
N LYS A 10 -2.49 6.33 5.89
CA LYS A 10 -2.78 5.17 6.73
C LYS A 10 -2.86 3.90 5.88
N SER A 11 -1.87 3.04 6.05
CA SER A 11 -1.81 1.74 5.40
C SER A 11 -1.26 0.67 6.33
N VAL A 12 -1.44 -0.59 5.95
CA VAL A 12 -0.87 -1.77 6.61
C VAL A 12 -0.09 -2.59 5.60
N LYS A 13 0.90 -3.36 6.06
CA LYS A 13 1.61 -4.32 5.21
C LYS A 13 0.64 -5.40 4.72
N SER A 14 0.70 -5.71 3.43
CA SER A 14 -0.18 -6.67 2.75
C SER A 14 0.64 -7.73 2.02
N GLY A 15 1.62 -8.31 2.72
CA GLY A 15 2.51 -9.34 2.17
C GLY A 15 3.63 -8.78 1.28
N ILE A 16 4.44 -9.69 0.74
CA ILE A 16 5.60 -9.40 -0.11
C ILE A 16 5.43 -10.19 -1.41
N ILE A 17 5.58 -9.55 -2.57
CA ILE A 17 5.54 -10.18 -3.88
C ILE A 17 6.83 -9.86 -4.63
N LYS A 18 7.56 -10.89 -5.09
CA LYS A 18 8.84 -10.75 -5.80
C LYS A 18 9.87 -9.89 -5.04
N GLY A 19 9.89 -9.99 -3.71
CA GLY A 19 10.77 -9.19 -2.83
C GLY A 19 10.25 -7.79 -2.53
N THR A 20 9.18 -7.33 -3.19
CA THR A 20 8.60 -6.00 -2.97
C THR A 20 7.48 -6.04 -1.94
N GLN A 21 7.59 -5.18 -0.92
CA GLN A 21 6.55 -5.01 0.10
C GLN A 21 5.27 -4.43 -0.53
N ARG A 22 4.13 -5.11 -0.36
CA ARG A 22 2.81 -4.57 -0.67
C ARG A 22 2.18 -3.95 0.57
N TYR A 23 1.30 -2.98 0.34
CA TYR A 23 0.55 -2.29 1.37
C TYR A 23 -0.93 -2.28 1.01
N LYS A 24 -1.79 -2.24 2.02
CA LYS A 24 -3.23 -2.04 1.90
C LYS A 24 -3.62 -0.76 2.62
N SER A 25 -4.30 0.14 1.94
CA SER A 25 -4.87 1.35 2.54
C SER A 25 -5.96 0.99 3.55
N LYS A 26 -5.94 1.62 4.74
CA LYS A 26 -7.01 1.45 5.74
C LYS A 26 -8.30 2.17 5.38
N GLU A 27 -8.21 3.24 4.59
CA GLU A 27 -9.39 4.07 4.25
C GLU A 27 -10.15 3.48 3.05
N CYS A 28 -9.46 3.19 1.95
CA CYS A 28 -10.11 2.75 0.71
C CYS A 28 -9.92 1.26 0.38
N GLY A 29 -9.17 0.53 1.21
CA GLY A 29 -8.91 -0.90 1.01
C GLY A 29 -8.03 -1.26 -0.18
N CYS A 30 -7.53 -0.27 -0.94
CA CYS A 30 -6.70 -0.49 -2.12
C CYS A 30 -5.35 -1.11 -1.74
N ASN A 31 -4.94 -2.13 -2.51
CA ASN A 31 -3.62 -2.75 -2.41
C ASN A 31 -2.66 -2.07 -3.38
N TYR A 32 -1.53 -1.59 -2.90
CA TYR A 32 -0.53 -0.92 -3.70
C TYR A 32 0.88 -1.37 -3.30
N THR A 33 1.80 -1.36 -4.25
CA THR A 33 3.24 -1.44 -3.99
C THR A 33 3.78 -0.04 -3.88
N VAL A 34 4.90 0.11 -3.20
CA VAL A 34 5.68 1.33 -3.34
C VAL A 34 7.07 0.92 -3.77
N GLU A 35 7.37 1.24 -5.02
CA GLU A 35 8.74 1.21 -5.52
C GLU A 35 9.43 2.47 -4.98
N LEU A 36 10.61 2.27 -4.39
CA LEU A 36 11.52 3.36 -3.98
C LEU A 36 12.11 4.03 -5.22
#